data_AF-A0A5A7VCT6-F1
#
_entry.id   AF-A0A5A7VCT6-F1
#
_cell.length_a   1.000
_cell.length_b   1.000
_cell.length_c   1.000
_cell.angle_alpha   90.00
_cell.angle_beta   90.00
_cell.angle_gamma   90.00
#
_symmetry.space_group_name_H-M   'P 1'
#
loop_
_entity.id
_entity.type
_entity.pdbx_description
1 polymer ?
#
loop_
_entity_poly.entity_id
_entity_poly.type
_entity_poly.pdbx_seq_one_letter_code
_entity_poly.pdbx_strand_id
1 'polypeptide(L)'
;MGGVTSSIAAKFAFFPPTPPSYTVIADESRDGRLYIPEIPRRDDVDVLRLRTRRGNDIVAVHVKHPKPSGTLLYSHGNAADLGQMFELFVELSVRLRVNLMG
;
A
#
# COMPACT_ATOMS: atom_id res chain seq x y z
N MET A 1 14.91 -31.38 8.34
CA MET A 1 14.08 -31.01 9.52
C MET A 1 13.79 -29.52 9.40
N GLY A 2 12.71 -29.06 8.77
CA GLY A 2 11.33 -29.51 8.96
C GLY A 2 10.74 -28.93 10.24
N GLY A 3 11.14 -27.71 10.63
CA GLY A 3 10.60 -27.03 11.81
C GLY A 3 9.15 -26.67 11.56
N VAL A 4 8.25 -27.41 12.19
CA VAL A 4 6.84 -27.07 12.37
C VAL A 4 6.75 -25.67 12.97
N THR A 5 6.61 -24.65 12.11
CA THR A 5 6.06 -23.38 12.55
C THR A 5 4.62 -23.66 12.97
N SER A 6 4.28 -23.29 14.21
CA SER A 6 2.90 -23.37 14.70
C SER A 6 1.96 -22.81 13.63
N SER A 7 0.84 -23.49 13.34
CA SER A 7 -0.15 -23.06 12.33
C SER A 7 -0.62 -21.62 12.53
N ILE A 8 -0.57 -21.14 13.78
CA ILE A 8 -0.87 -19.76 14.17
C ILE A 8 0.26 -18.82 13.72
N ALA A 9 1.54 -19.15 13.97
CA ALA A 9 2.68 -18.34 13.54
C ALA A 9 2.76 -18.21 12.02
N ALA A 10 2.44 -19.29 11.28
CA ALA A 10 2.33 -19.24 9.83
C ALA A 10 1.21 -18.29 9.36
N LYS A 11 0.07 -18.25 10.07
CA LYS A 11 -1.02 -17.33 9.72
C LYS A 11 -0.60 -15.86 9.82
N PHE A 12 0.12 -15.49 10.87
CA PHE A 12 0.61 -14.12 11.06
C PHE A 12 1.78 -13.75 10.14
N ALA A 13 2.59 -14.72 9.69
CA ALA A 13 3.76 -14.45 8.84
C ALA A 13 3.45 -14.37 7.34
N PHE A 14 2.31 -14.92 6.90
CA PHE A 14 2.02 -15.07 5.47
C PHE A 14 0.68 -14.50 5.00
N PHE A 15 -0.22 -14.12 5.90
CA PHE A 15 -1.52 -13.55 5.53
C PHE A 15 -1.71 -12.15 6.13
N PRO A 16 -2.30 -11.22 5.37
CA PRO A 16 -2.63 -9.89 5.87
C PRO A 16 -3.72 -9.96 6.93
N PRO A 17 -3.94 -8.89 7.72
CA PRO A 17 -5.00 -8.83 8.70
C PRO A 17 -6.37 -9.11 8.09
N THR A 18 -7.24 -9.76 8.87
CA THR A 18 -8.65 -10.01 8.50
C THR A 18 -9.55 -9.44 9.62
N PRO A 19 -10.35 -8.39 9.34
CA PRO A 19 -10.47 -7.68 8.05
C PRO A 19 -9.19 -6.88 7.69
N PRO A 20 -9.00 -6.52 6.40
CA PRO A 20 -7.92 -5.61 5.99
C PRO A 20 -8.00 -4.29 6.76
N SER A 21 -6.86 -3.65 6.98
CA SER A 21 -6.79 -2.38 7.70
C SER A 21 -7.19 -1.17 6.84
N TYR A 22 -7.61 -1.39 5.60
CA TYR A 22 -7.97 -0.36 4.64
C TYR A 22 -9.16 -0.77 3.77
N THR A 23 -9.91 0.23 3.34
CA THR A 23 -10.91 0.11 2.27
C THR A 23 -10.58 1.08 1.15
N VAL A 24 -11.19 0.89 -0.02
CA VAL A 24 -10.99 1.79 -1.16
C VAL A 24 -12.34 2.25 -1.67
N ILE A 25 -12.52 3.57 -1.72
CA ILE A 25 -13.77 4.22 -2.12
C ILE A 25 -13.47 5.21 -3.23
N ALA A 26 -14.38 5.34 -4.20
CA ALA A 26 -14.33 6.40 -5.20
C ALA A 26 -14.86 7.72 -4.61
N ASP A 27 -14.13 8.81 -4.81
CA ASP A 27 -14.59 10.15 -4.47
C ASP A 27 -15.33 10.76 -5.67
N GLU A 28 -16.66 10.68 -5.63
CA GLU A 28 -17.55 11.27 -6.64
C GLU A 28 -17.35 12.78 -6.79
N SER A 29 -16.87 13.47 -5.76
CA SER A 29 -16.59 14.91 -5.83
C SER A 29 -15.25 15.23 -6.51
N ARG A 30 -14.35 14.24 -6.66
CA ARG A 30 -13.05 14.37 -7.33
C ARG A 30 -12.95 13.48 -8.56
N ASP A 31 -13.99 13.48 -9.40
CA ASP A 31 -14.00 12.79 -10.71
C ASP A 31 -13.73 11.27 -10.56
N GLY A 32 -14.26 10.65 -9.51
CA GLY A 32 -14.11 9.21 -9.26
C GLY A 32 -12.72 8.78 -8.77
N ARG A 33 -11.85 9.72 -8.37
CA ARG A 33 -10.54 9.38 -7.79
C ARG A 33 -10.70 8.51 -6.56
N LEU A 34 -9.86 7.46 -6.47
CA LEU A 34 -9.89 6.56 -5.34
C LEU A 34 -9.20 7.17 -4.13
N TYR A 35 -9.68 6.82 -2.94
CA TYR A 35 -9.04 7.14 -1.68
C TYR A 35 -9.29 6.02 -0.66
N ILE A 36 -8.46 6.00 0.38
CA ILE A 36 -8.60 5.11 1.53
C ILE A 36 -9.10 5.97 2.71
N PRO A 37 -10.29 5.71 3.28
CA PRO A 37 -10.86 6.54 4.35
C PRO A 37 -10.15 6.37 5.70
N GLU A 38 -9.47 5.24 5.92
CA GLU A 38 -8.76 4.94 7.18
C GLU A 38 -7.42 5.69 7.32
N ILE A 39 -6.93 6.34 6.25
CA ILE A 39 -5.67 7.09 6.26
C ILE A 39 -5.91 8.59 6.04
N PRO A 40 -5.00 9.47 6.53
CA PRO A 40 -5.10 10.90 6.28
C PRO A 40 -5.12 11.23 4.79
N ARG A 41 -6.07 12.07 4.36
CA ARG A 41 -6.10 12.57 2.98
C ARG A 41 -4.93 13.51 2.74
N ARG A 42 -4.21 13.28 1.64
CA ARG A 42 -3.09 14.12 1.22
C ARG A 42 -3.13 14.29 -0.30
N ASP A 43 -2.84 15.49 -0.78
CA ASP A 43 -2.85 15.78 -2.22
C ASP A 43 -1.58 15.27 -2.94
N ASP A 44 -0.53 14.94 -2.18
CA ASP A 44 0.69 14.30 -2.65
C ASP A 44 0.55 12.77 -2.79
N VAL A 45 -0.63 12.20 -2.50
CA VAL A 45 -0.89 10.77 -2.57
C VAL A 45 -1.99 10.47 -3.59
N ASP A 46 -1.71 9.52 -4.49
CA ASP A 46 -2.71 8.95 -5.39
C ASP A 46 -2.95 7.48 -5.01
N VAL A 47 -4.22 7.09 -4.84
CA VAL A 47 -4.62 5.69 -4.70
C VAL A 47 -5.07 5.18 -6.07
N LEU A 48 -4.53 4.05 -6.50
CA LEU A 48 -4.69 3.52 -7.84
C LEU A 48 -5.21 2.09 -7.78
N ARG A 49 -6.00 1.70 -8.80
CA ARG A 49 -6.37 0.31 -9.05
C ARG A 49 -5.72 -0.14 -10.34
N LEU A 50 -4.86 -1.15 -10.27
CA LEU A 50 -4.04 -1.62 -11.37
C LEU A 50 -4.46 -3.02 -11.79
N ARG A 51 -4.64 -3.21 -13.10
CA ARG A 51 -4.86 -4.52 -13.70
C ARG A 51 -3.52 -5.22 -13.90
N THR A 52 -3.31 -6.34 -13.23
CA THR A 52 -2.13 -7.18 -13.43
C THR A 52 -2.26 -7.98 -14.73
N ARG A 53 -1.12 -8.43 -15.28
CA ARG A 53 -1.10 -9.32 -16.46
C ARG A 53 -1.90 -10.61 -16.27
N ARG A 54 -2.02 -11.10 -15.03
CA ARG A 54 -2.79 -12.31 -14.68
C ARG A 54 -4.30 -12.05 -14.55
N GLY A 55 -4.75 -10.81 -14.74
CA GLY A 55 -6.16 -10.45 -14.63
C GLY A 55 -6.65 -10.21 -13.20
N ASN A 56 -5.75 -9.99 -12.24
CA ASN A 56 -6.12 -9.53 -10.91
C ASN A 56 -6.10 -8.00 -10.85
N ASP A 57 -7.05 -7.40 -10.12
CA ASP A 57 -7.02 -5.98 -9.79
C ASP A 57 -6.38 -5.81 -8.42
N ILE A 58 -5.26 -5.09 -8.38
CA ILE A 58 -4.57 -4.73 -7.15
C ILE A 58 -4.76 -3.25 -6.86
N VAL A 59 -4.75 -2.90 -5.58
CA VAL A 59 -4.68 -1.50 -5.15
C VAL A 59 -3.20 -1.16 -5.00
N ALA A 60 -2.83 0.09 -5.27
CA ALA A 60 -1.50 0.62 -5.02
C ALA A 60 -1.59 2.07 -4.56
N VAL A 61 -0.58 2.52 -3.83
CA VAL A 61 -0.43 3.89 -3.34
C VAL A 61 0.80 4.52 -3.98
N HIS A 62 0.60 5.66 -4.64
CA HIS A 62 1.67 6.47 -5.19
C HIS A 62 1.86 7.74 -4.36
N VAL A 63 2.96 7.83 -3.63
CA VAL A 63 3.37 9.00 -2.85
C VAL A 63 4.34 9.84 -3.67
N LYS A 64 3.96 11.07 -3.98
CA LYS A 64 4.75 12.02 -4.76
C LYS A 64 5.61 12.87 -3.84
N HIS A 65 6.89 13.02 -4.17
CA HIS A 65 7.77 13.98 -3.50
C HIS A 65 7.95 15.22 -4.40
N PRO A 66 7.88 16.47 -3.89
CA PRO A 66 7.94 17.68 -4.72
C PRO A 66 9.22 17.85 -5.55
N LYS A 67 10.34 17.31 -5.05
CA LYS A 67 11.65 17.33 -5.72
C LYS A 67 12.30 15.94 -5.62
N PRO A 68 11.81 14.95 -6.36
CA PRO A 68 12.25 13.58 -6.21
C PRO A 68 13.61 13.38 -6.88
N SER A 69 14.54 12.68 -6.23
CA SER A 69 15.79 12.23 -6.85
C SER A 69 15.61 10.93 -7.65
N GLY A 70 14.46 10.28 -7.54
CA GLY A 70 14.11 9.05 -8.24
C GLY A 70 12.75 8.52 -7.80
N THR A 71 12.42 7.30 -8.23
CA THR A 71 11.19 6.58 -7.85
C THR A 71 11.54 5.21 -7.27
N LEU A 72 11.00 4.91 -6.10
CA LEU A 72 11.09 3.62 -5.43
C LEU A 72 9.81 2.81 -5.69
N LEU A 73 9.94 1.67 -6.34
CA LEU A 73 8.87 0.66 -6.37
C LEU A 73 9.06 -0.26 -5.16
N TYR A 74 8.15 -0.17 -4.21
CA TYR A 74 8.19 -0.94 -2.97
C TYR A 74 7.22 -2.12 -3.05
N SER A 75 7.71 -3.33 -2.79
CA SER A 75 6.86 -4.52 -2.65
C SER A 75 6.84 -4.91 -1.18
N HIS A 76 5.67 -4.81 -0.54
CA HIS A 76 5.51 -5.18 0.85
C HIS A 76 5.45 -6.71 1.03
N GLY A 77 5.69 -7.16 2.27
CA GLY A 77 5.57 -8.57 2.62
C GLY A 77 4.12 -9.07 2.62
N ASN A 78 3.93 -10.38 2.52
CA ASN A 78 2.60 -11.02 2.42
C ASN A 78 1.72 -10.81 3.65
N ALA A 79 2.32 -10.64 4.83
CA ALA A 79 1.61 -10.40 6.09
C ALA A 79 1.23 -8.93 6.32
N ALA A 80 1.67 -8.02 5.45
CA ALA A 80 1.36 -6.60 5.52
C ALA A 80 0.29 -6.24 4.48
N ASP A 81 -0.41 -5.16 4.74
CA ASP A 81 -1.36 -4.56 3.80
C ASP A 81 -1.09 -3.05 3.61
N LEU A 82 -1.75 -2.44 2.62
CA LEU A 82 -1.49 -1.05 2.25
C LEU A 82 -1.84 -0.05 3.35
N GLY A 83 -2.88 -0.33 4.14
CA GLY A 83 -3.28 0.57 5.23
C GLY A 83 -2.21 0.65 6.30
N GLN A 84 -1.67 -0.51 6.72
CA GLN A 84 -0.58 -0.57 7.70
C GLN A 84 0.74 0.01 7.16
N MET A 85 0.99 -0.14 5.86
CA MET A 85 2.24 0.30 5.23
C MET A 85 2.23 1.79 4.82
N PHE A 86 1.06 2.45 4.82
CA PHE A 86 0.91 3.80 4.31
C PHE A 86 1.85 4.82 4.98
N GLU A 87 1.91 4.82 6.31
CA GLU A 87 2.74 5.78 7.04
C GLU A 87 4.23 5.57 6.72
N LEU A 88 4.68 4.32 6.64
CA LEU A 88 6.03 3.98 6.22
C LEU A 88 6.33 4.52 4.80
N PHE A 89 5.39 4.40 3.86
CA PHE A 89 5.58 4.89 2.50
C PHE A 89 5.78 6.41 2.45
N VAL A 90 4.98 7.15 3.22
CA VAL A 90 5.14 8.60 3.36
C VAL A 90 6.50 8.94 3.99
N GLU A 91 6.88 8.27 5.08
CA GLU A 91 8.17 8.51 5.74
C GLU A 91 9.36 8.21 4.81
N LEU A 92 9.31 7.10 4.07
CA LEU A 92 10.37 6.73 3.12
C LEU A 92 10.47 7.75 1.98
N SER A 93 9.35 8.18 1.41
CA SER A 93 9.30 9.20 0.36
C SER A 93 9.97 10.50 0.81
N VAL A 94 9.66 10.97 2.02
CA VAL A 94 10.23 12.20 2.60
C VAL A 94 11.71 12.04 2.93
N ARG A 95 12.10 10.98 3.67
CA ARG A 95 13.48 10.81 4.15
C ARG A 95 14.47 10.52 3.01
N LEU A 96 14.05 9.75 2.01
CA LEU A 96 14.88 9.41 0.86
C LEU A 96 14.75 10.42 -0.29
N ARG A 97 13.76 11.32 -0.23
CA ARG A 97 13.41 12.29 -1.28
C ARG A 97 13.12 11.63 -2.62
N VAL A 98 12.27 10.61 -2.61
CA VAL A 98 11.89 9.85 -3.82
C VAL A 98 10.38 9.83 -3.96
N ASN A 99 9.87 9.68 -5.19
CA ASN A 99 8.51 9.18 -5.34
C ASN A 99 8.48 7.73 -4.87
N LEU A 100 7.37 7.28 -4.30
CA LEU A 100 7.21 5.89 -3.88
C LEU A 100 5.92 5.33 -4.45
N MET A 101 6.02 4.18 -5.10
CA MET A 101 4.87 3.38 -5.55
C MET A 101 4.89 2.06 -4.77
N GLY A 102 3.82 1.78 -4.02
CA GLY A 102 3.73 0.62 -3.13
C GLY A 102 2.38 -0.05 -3.13
#